data_AF-A0A428NMH7-F1
#
_entry.id   AF-A0A428NMH7-F1
#
_cell.length_a   1.000
_cell.length_b   1.000
_cell.length_c   1.000
_cell.angle_alpha   90.00
_cell.angle_beta   90.00
_cell.angle_gamma   90.00
#
_symmetry.space_group_name_H-M   'P 1'
#
loop_
_entity.id
_entity.type
_entity.pdbx_description
1 polymer ?
#
loop_
_entity_poly.entity_id
_entity_poly.type
_entity_poly.pdbx_seq_one_letter_code
_entity_poly.pdbx_strand_id
1 'polypeptide(L)'
;MGCNHSRYEREMESRPIRPVTISDPMGGPVMIPPMFRDETGRPIQYEASSLSRKQIIGAFEHMAEYLDECGVETNVVVVGGAVNTVYLGSRDSTHDVDFFLEDPASKEYMSLHNAAKFANRQAEGRLGEEWLNNSTQLFMSRAVQTSLVWEAKRQNAVVFEKRGVNGGLKVYAAPWKYALCSKLNRLCEINPRPYDMDDAVVYLCRNLSLAGETYVKSQELRDWCRWYSHDVRKEILKQLDEKYFQRYGYKPIVWT
;
A
#
# COMPACT_ATOMS: atom_id res chain seq x y z
N MET A 1 -30.50 -54.65 0.84
CA MET A 1 -29.72 -53.43 1.14
C MET A 1 -28.52 -53.41 0.21
N GLY A 2 -28.41 -52.41 -0.66
CA GLY A 2 -27.34 -52.31 -1.65
C GLY A 2 -27.08 -50.83 -1.97
N CYS A 3 -25.81 -50.42 -1.82
CA CYS A 3 -25.32 -49.05 -1.88
C CYS A 3 -25.24 -48.50 -3.32
N ASN A 4 -25.72 -47.27 -3.53
CA ASN A 4 -25.57 -46.49 -4.75
C ASN A 4 -24.55 -45.35 -4.55
N HIS A 5 -23.25 -45.65 -4.73
CA HIS A 5 -22.19 -44.63 -4.66
C HIS A 5 -21.23 -44.64 -5.87
N SER A 6 -21.57 -45.32 -6.97
CA SER A 6 -20.62 -45.55 -8.08
C SER A 6 -20.91 -44.75 -9.36
N ARG A 7 -21.83 -43.77 -9.34
CA ARG A 7 -22.23 -43.04 -10.55
C ARG A 7 -21.59 -41.65 -10.73
N TYR A 8 -21.01 -41.07 -9.68
CA TYR A 8 -20.38 -39.74 -9.76
C TYR A 8 -18.89 -39.78 -10.15
N GLU A 9 -18.17 -40.87 -9.88
CA GLU A 9 -16.73 -40.97 -10.16
C GLU A 9 -16.40 -41.18 -11.65
N ARG A 10 -17.30 -41.82 -12.42
CA ARG A 10 -17.06 -42.12 -13.85
C ARG A 10 -17.23 -40.93 -14.80
N GLU A 11 -17.83 -39.83 -14.36
CA GLU A 11 -18.06 -38.67 -15.23
C GLU A 11 -16.89 -37.68 -15.26
N MET A 12 -15.94 -37.77 -14.32
CA MET A 12 -14.75 -36.91 -14.31
C MET A 12 -13.55 -37.50 -15.08
N GLU A 13 -13.48 -38.81 -15.27
CA GLU A 13 -12.34 -39.49 -15.91
C GLU A 13 -12.33 -39.45 -17.44
N SER A 14 -13.39 -38.95 -18.09
CA SER A 14 -13.53 -39.01 -19.56
C SER A 14 -13.21 -37.70 -20.31
N ARG A 15 -12.64 -36.69 -19.64
CA ARG A 15 -12.23 -35.44 -20.31
C ARG A 15 -10.78 -35.53 -20.80
N PRO A 16 -10.51 -35.43 -22.11
CA PRO A 16 -9.14 -35.42 -22.62
C PRO A 16 -8.38 -34.20 -22.08
N ILE A 17 -7.26 -34.46 -21.40
CA ILE A 17 -6.31 -33.45 -20.92
C ILE A 17 -5.71 -32.76 -22.15
N ARG A 18 -6.23 -31.58 -22.48
CA ARG A 18 -5.54 -30.68 -23.42
C ARG A 18 -4.35 -30.08 -22.68
N PRO A 19 -3.12 -30.11 -23.24
CA PRO A 19 -2.03 -29.35 -22.67
C PRO A 19 -2.43 -27.88 -22.67
N VAL A 20 -2.62 -27.33 -21.47
CA VAL A 20 -2.82 -25.90 -21.29
C VAL A 20 -1.47 -25.25 -21.57
N THR A 21 -1.31 -24.74 -22.78
CA THR A 21 -0.22 -23.83 -23.11
C THR A 21 -0.46 -22.56 -22.30
N ILE A 22 0.19 -22.45 -21.14
CA ILE A 22 0.20 -21.21 -20.36
C ILE A 22 1.02 -20.23 -21.19
N SER A 23 0.33 -19.32 -21.88
CA SER A 23 0.98 -18.16 -22.49
C SER A 23 1.65 -17.36 -21.38
N ASP A 24 2.94 -17.06 -21.54
CA ASP A 24 3.69 -16.19 -20.63
C ASP A 24 2.90 -14.89 -20.35
N PRO A 25 2.89 -14.39 -19.11
CA PRO A 25 2.12 -13.20 -18.76
C PRO A 25 2.66 -12.00 -19.55
N MET A 26 1.78 -11.38 -20.34
CA MET A 26 1.99 -10.08 -20.96
C MET A 26 2.26 -9.07 -19.83
N GLY A 27 3.50 -8.58 -19.74
CA GLY A 27 4.08 -7.82 -18.62
C GLY A 27 3.50 -6.42 -18.35
N GLY A 28 2.18 -6.33 -18.14
CA GLY A 28 1.52 -5.17 -17.52
C GLY A 28 1.48 -5.30 -16.00
N PRO A 29 1.31 -4.18 -15.27
CA PRO A 29 1.18 -4.21 -13.81
C PRO A 29 -0.10 -4.97 -13.41
N VAL A 30 0.04 -5.97 -12.56
CA VAL A 30 -1.07 -6.77 -12.04
C VAL A 30 -1.68 -6.05 -10.82
N MET A 31 -3.00 -6.17 -10.62
CA MET A 31 -3.73 -5.65 -9.45
C MET A 31 -3.78 -6.70 -8.33
N ILE A 32 -3.50 -6.30 -7.08
CA ILE A 32 -3.67 -7.09 -5.86
C ILE A 32 -4.68 -6.37 -4.98
N PRO A 33 -5.65 -7.13 -4.44
CA PRO A 33 -6.13 -8.39 -5.00
C PRO A 33 -6.68 -8.19 -6.44
N PRO A 34 -6.82 -9.25 -7.26
CA PRO A 34 -7.43 -9.11 -8.59
C PRO A 34 -8.89 -8.65 -8.47
N MET A 35 -9.35 -7.79 -9.39
CA MET A 35 -10.72 -7.30 -9.39
C MET A 35 -11.74 -8.45 -9.52
N PHE A 36 -12.49 -8.72 -8.46
CA PHE A 36 -13.56 -9.72 -8.46
C PHE A 36 -14.86 -9.14 -9.01
N ARG A 37 -15.60 -9.96 -9.75
CA ARG A 37 -16.92 -9.62 -10.30
C ARG A 37 -17.98 -10.54 -9.73
N ASP A 38 -19.16 -9.99 -9.45
CA ASP A 38 -20.33 -10.77 -9.06
C ASP A 38 -20.86 -11.60 -10.24
N GLU A 39 -21.90 -12.39 -10.00
CA GLU A 39 -22.55 -13.22 -11.02
C GLU A 39 -23.10 -12.40 -12.21
N THR A 40 -23.26 -11.09 -12.05
CA THR A 40 -23.72 -10.16 -13.10
C THR A 40 -22.57 -9.46 -13.83
N GLY A 41 -21.32 -9.80 -13.49
CA GLY A 41 -20.13 -9.20 -14.06
C GLY A 41 -19.80 -7.81 -13.49
N ARG A 42 -20.45 -7.35 -12.42
CA ARG A 42 -20.15 -6.07 -11.78
C ARG A 42 -19.03 -6.24 -10.75
N PRO A 43 -18.10 -5.28 -10.61
CA PRO A 43 -17.10 -5.33 -9.56
C PRO A 43 -17.78 -5.48 -8.18
N ILE A 44 -17.32 -6.45 -7.39
CA ILE A 44 -17.79 -6.62 -6.02
C ILE A 44 -17.22 -5.46 -5.19
N GLN A 45 -18.07 -4.69 -4.54
CA GLN A 45 -17.64 -3.69 -3.55
C GLN A 45 -17.56 -4.37 -2.18
N TYR A 46 -16.37 -4.32 -1.57
CA TYR A 46 -16.16 -4.85 -0.23
C TYR A 46 -16.48 -3.79 0.81
N GLU A 47 -17.07 -4.21 1.93
CA GLU A 47 -17.27 -3.32 3.08
C GLU A 47 -15.91 -2.89 3.65
N ALA A 48 -15.74 -1.59 3.86
CA ALA A 48 -14.50 -1.06 4.42
C ALA A 48 -14.31 -1.58 5.85
N SER A 49 -13.23 -2.32 6.08
CA SER A 49 -12.82 -2.73 7.42
C SER A 49 -12.23 -1.53 8.19
N SER A 50 -12.15 -1.64 9.51
CA SER A 50 -11.41 -0.70 10.35
C SER A 50 -10.26 -1.46 10.99
N LEU A 51 -9.07 -1.27 10.42
CA LEU A 51 -7.83 -1.97 10.78
C LEU A 51 -7.06 -1.14 11.79
N SER A 52 -7.01 -1.64 13.03
CA SER A 52 -6.15 -1.10 14.09
C SER A 52 -4.69 -1.46 13.87
N ARG A 53 -3.79 -0.75 14.57
CA ARG A 53 -2.35 -1.07 14.61
C ARG A 53 -2.09 -2.56 14.92
N LYS A 54 -2.79 -3.12 15.90
CA LYS A 54 -2.63 -4.52 16.31
C LYS A 54 -3.01 -5.48 15.19
N GLN A 55 -4.11 -5.22 14.49
CA GLN A 55 -4.55 -6.06 13.36
C GLN A 55 -3.55 -6.00 12.21
N ILE A 56 -3.04 -4.81 11.85
CA ILE A 56 -2.07 -4.67 10.75
C ILE A 56 -0.76 -5.38 11.09
N ILE A 57 -0.24 -5.21 12.31
CA ILE A 57 0.98 -5.91 12.74
C ILE A 57 0.78 -7.42 12.74
N GLY A 58 -0.32 -7.92 13.31
CA GLY A 58 -0.61 -9.37 13.30
C GLY A 58 -0.76 -9.92 11.88
N ALA A 59 -1.37 -9.16 10.97
CA ALA A 59 -1.46 -9.55 9.55
C ALA A 59 -0.06 -9.62 8.90
N PHE A 60 0.82 -8.64 9.16
CA PHE A 60 2.21 -8.67 8.68
C PHE A 60 3.03 -9.81 9.29
N GLU A 61 2.79 -10.18 10.55
CA GLU A 61 3.42 -11.34 11.19
C GLU A 61 3.06 -12.64 10.47
N HIS A 62 1.78 -12.86 10.17
CA HIS A 62 1.32 -14.03 9.42
C HIS A 62 1.81 -14.04 7.97
N MET A 63 1.90 -12.86 7.34
CA MET A 63 2.51 -12.76 6.01
C MET A 63 3.99 -13.14 6.05
N ALA A 64 4.75 -12.66 7.03
CA ALA A 64 6.17 -12.98 7.16
C ALA A 64 6.40 -14.48 7.41
N GLU A 65 5.56 -15.12 8.23
CA GLU A 65 5.58 -16.57 8.46
C GLU A 65 5.33 -17.36 7.18
N TYR A 66 4.28 -17.00 6.43
CA TYR A 66 3.98 -17.64 5.15
C TYR A 66 5.12 -17.48 4.14
N LEU A 67 5.72 -16.29 4.07
CA LEU A 67 6.84 -16.02 3.17
C LEU A 67 8.10 -16.80 3.56
N ASP A 68 8.37 -16.95 4.86
CA ASP A 68 9.45 -17.79 5.37
C ASP A 68 9.25 -19.28 4.99
N GLU A 69 8.04 -19.80 5.16
CA GLU A 69 7.69 -21.17 4.75
C GLU A 69 7.86 -21.39 3.24
N CYS A 70 7.62 -20.35 2.43
CA CYS A 70 7.82 -20.39 0.98
C CYS A 70 9.28 -20.16 0.57
N GLY A 71 10.18 -19.81 1.49
CA GLY A 71 11.57 -19.45 1.17
C GLY A 71 11.70 -18.16 0.36
N VAL A 72 10.82 -17.19 0.59
CA VAL A 72 10.77 -15.92 -0.14
C VAL A 72 11.03 -14.75 0.81
N GLU A 73 11.97 -13.88 0.45
CA GLU A 73 12.22 -12.62 1.15
C GLU A 73 11.68 -11.46 0.29
N THR A 74 10.73 -10.70 0.83
CA THR A 74 10.06 -9.62 0.10
C THR A 74 10.14 -8.29 0.86
N ASN A 75 10.40 -7.23 0.09
CA ASN A 75 10.32 -5.86 0.55
C ASN A 75 9.10 -5.17 -0.08
N VAL A 76 8.27 -4.52 0.73
CA VAL A 76 7.15 -3.71 0.25
C VAL A 76 7.24 -2.30 0.81
N VAL A 77 6.64 -1.35 0.10
CA VAL A 77 6.52 0.03 0.56
C VAL A 77 5.05 0.32 0.82
N VAL A 78 4.67 0.67 2.04
CA VAL A 78 3.29 1.05 2.37
C VAL A 78 3.15 2.56 2.47
N VAL A 79 1.96 3.06 2.15
CA VAL A 79 1.67 4.49 2.20
C VAL A 79 0.35 4.78 2.93
N GLY A 80 0.18 6.04 3.33
CA GLY A 80 -1.09 6.54 3.79
C GLY A 80 -1.47 5.97 5.15
N GLY A 81 -2.70 5.46 5.25
CA GLY A 81 -3.31 5.12 6.53
C GLY A 81 -2.52 4.10 7.34
N ALA A 82 -1.95 3.07 6.70
CA ALA A 82 -1.11 2.08 7.36
C ALA A 82 0.12 2.70 8.04
N VAL A 83 0.81 3.64 7.36
CA VAL A 83 1.94 4.38 7.91
C VAL A 83 1.50 5.26 9.08
N ASN A 84 0.38 5.97 8.91
CA ASN A 84 -0.19 6.84 9.94
C ASN A 84 -0.57 6.06 11.21
N THR A 85 -1.13 4.86 11.06
CA THR A 85 -1.60 4.01 12.17
C THR A 85 -0.45 3.25 12.84
N VAL A 86 0.43 2.62 12.05
CA VAL A 86 1.45 1.69 12.58
C VAL A 86 2.75 2.40 12.92
N TYR A 87 3.26 3.26 12.04
CA TYR A 87 4.58 3.88 12.24
C TYR A 87 4.48 5.20 12.98
N LEU A 88 3.61 6.10 12.53
CA LEU A 88 3.49 7.45 13.10
C LEU A 88 2.62 7.51 14.36
N GLY A 89 1.69 6.56 14.53
CA GLY A 89 0.72 6.56 15.63
C GLY A 89 -0.21 7.79 15.63
N SER A 90 -0.41 8.42 14.46
CA SER A 90 -1.24 9.61 14.32
C SER A 90 -2.71 9.29 14.09
N ARG A 91 -3.05 8.00 13.95
CA ARG A 91 -4.41 7.47 13.79
C ARG A 91 -4.57 6.18 14.57
N ASP A 92 -5.78 5.94 15.05
CA ASP A 92 -6.13 4.70 15.75
C ASP A 92 -6.37 3.53 14.77
N SER A 93 -6.89 3.84 13.57
CA SER A 93 -7.18 2.85 12.54
C SER A 93 -7.11 3.40 11.11
N THR A 94 -7.15 2.48 10.14
CA THR A 94 -7.30 2.76 8.70
C THR A 94 -8.21 1.72 8.03
N HIS A 95 -8.55 1.92 6.76
CA HIS A 95 -9.44 1.01 6.04
C HIS A 95 -8.72 -0.12 5.33
N ASP A 96 -7.49 0.13 4.92
CA ASP A 96 -6.69 -0.74 4.08
C ASP A 96 -5.20 -0.38 4.21
N VAL A 97 -4.37 -1.19 3.56
CA VAL A 97 -2.93 -1.03 3.45
C VAL A 97 -2.61 -0.90 1.96
N ASP A 98 -2.47 0.34 1.52
CA ASP A 98 -1.92 0.66 0.20
C ASP A 98 -0.42 0.31 0.17
N PHE A 99 0.02 -0.42 -0.85
CA PHE A 99 1.44 -0.74 -1.03
C PHE A 99 1.95 -0.55 -2.47
N PHE A 100 3.27 -0.42 -2.56
CA PHE A 100 4.05 -0.42 -3.78
C PHE A 100 5.07 -1.56 -3.77
N LEU A 101 5.26 -2.16 -4.94
CA LEU A 101 6.32 -3.11 -5.24
C LEU A 101 7.26 -2.56 -6.30
N GLU A 102 8.54 -2.93 -6.20
CA GLU A 102 9.56 -2.54 -7.18
C GLU A 102 9.21 -3.08 -8.57
N ASP A 103 8.82 -4.35 -8.62
CA ASP A 103 8.35 -4.99 -9.83
C ASP A 103 7.03 -5.73 -9.62
N PRO A 104 5.90 -5.18 -10.11
CA PRO A 104 4.59 -5.82 -9.99
C PRO A 104 4.44 -7.05 -10.90
N ALA A 105 5.39 -7.32 -11.80
CA ALA A 105 5.43 -8.53 -12.63
C ALA A 105 6.32 -9.65 -12.04
N SER A 106 6.93 -9.41 -10.88
CA SER A 106 7.87 -10.34 -10.24
C SER A 106 7.17 -11.57 -9.63
N LYS A 107 7.91 -12.66 -9.39
CA LYS A 107 7.32 -13.87 -8.76
C LYS A 107 6.95 -13.62 -7.30
N GLU A 108 7.66 -12.71 -6.66
CA GLU A 108 7.46 -12.18 -5.31
C GLU A 108 6.06 -11.58 -5.15
N TYR A 109 5.48 -11.05 -6.24
CA TYR A 109 4.11 -10.55 -6.30
C TYR A 109 3.08 -11.64 -5.94
N MET A 110 3.19 -12.82 -6.55
CA MET A 110 2.26 -13.91 -6.30
C MET A 110 2.39 -14.44 -4.86
N SER A 111 3.61 -14.53 -4.35
CA SER A 111 3.86 -14.92 -2.96
C SER A 111 3.27 -13.91 -1.98
N LEU A 112 3.38 -12.61 -2.26
CA LEU A 112 2.80 -11.55 -1.43
C LEU A 112 1.27 -11.61 -1.41
N HIS A 113 0.63 -11.82 -2.57
CA HIS A 113 -0.83 -12.00 -2.66
C HIS A 113 -1.31 -13.20 -1.85
N ASN A 114 -0.62 -14.33 -1.97
CA ASN A 114 -0.94 -15.54 -1.23
C ASN A 114 -0.71 -15.36 0.28
N ALA A 115 0.35 -14.65 0.67
CA ALA A 115 0.61 -14.28 2.06
C ALA A 115 -0.50 -13.39 2.63
N ALA A 116 -0.97 -12.40 1.87
CA ALA A 116 -2.06 -11.51 2.29
C ALA A 116 -3.39 -12.26 2.47
N LYS A 117 -3.69 -13.21 1.57
CA LYS A 117 -4.84 -14.13 1.71
C LYS A 117 -4.68 -15.06 2.91
N PHE A 118 -3.49 -15.58 3.15
CA PHE A 118 -3.19 -16.39 4.32
C PHE A 118 -3.45 -15.60 5.61
N ALA A 119 -2.92 -14.38 5.72
CA ALA A 119 -3.14 -13.51 6.87
C ALA A 119 -4.63 -13.20 7.09
N ASN A 120 -5.40 -12.92 6.02
CA ASN A 120 -6.83 -12.69 6.15
C ASN A 120 -7.58 -13.95 6.64
N ARG A 121 -7.17 -15.16 6.21
CA ARG A 121 -7.72 -16.42 6.74
C ARG A 121 -7.40 -16.60 8.22
N GLN A 122 -6.18 -16.30 8.66
CA GLN A 122 -5.82 -16.35 10.08
C GLN A 122 -6.63 -15.35 10.92
N ALA A 123 -7.03 -14.24 10.31
CA ALA A 123 -7.90 -13.24 10.92
C ALA A 123 -9.40 -13.56 10.80
N GLU A 124 -9.78 -14.75 10.31
CA GLU A 124 -11.18 -15.17 10.06
C GLU A 124 -11.92 -14.24 9.09
N GLY A 125 -11.23 -13.73 8.07
CA GLY A 125 -11.78 -12.83 7.05
C GLY A 125 -11.96 -11.38 7.51
N ARG A 126 -11.65 -11.05 8.77
CA ARG A 126 -11.91 -9.72 9.35
C ARG A 126 -11.04 -8.59 8.79
N LEU A 127 -9.99 -8.88 8.02
CA LEU A 127 -9.20 -7.82 7.38
C LEU A 127 -9.97 -7.24 6.18
N GLY A 128 -10.85 -8.02 5.56
CA GLY A 128 -11.49 -7.69 4.28
C GLY A 128 -10.65 -8.14 3.09
N GLU A 129 -11.28 -8.35 1.93
CA GLU A 129 -10.58 -8.90 0.75
C GLU A 129 -9.54 -7.94 0.16
N GLU A 130 -9.79 -6.62 0.23
CA GLU A 130 -8.94 -5.55 -0.32
C GLU A 130 -8.00 -4.92 0.73
N TRP A 131 -7.84 -5.57 1.88
CA TRP A 131 -7.12 -5.01 3.03
C TRP A 131 -5.66 -4.66 2.72
N LEU A 132 -5.04 -5.36 1.77
CA LEU A 132 -3.71 -5.08 1.24
C LEU A 132 -3.85 -4.93 -0.28
N ASN A 133 -3.67 -3.73 -0.81
CA ASN A 133 -3.88 -3.47 -2.23
C ASN A 133 -2.84 -2.52 -2.85
N ASN A 134 -2.61 -2.66 -4.17
CA ASN A 134 -1.66 -1.85 -4.93
C ASN A 134 -2.35 -0.92 -5.95
N SER A 135 -3.63 -0.63 -5.75
CA SER A 135 -4.44 0.12 -6.72
C SER A 135 -3.82 1.47 -7.09
N THR A 136 -3.22 2.14 -6.09
CA THR A 136 -2.53 3.43 -6.30
C THR A 136 -1.28 3.33 -7.16
N GLN A 137 -0.59 2.18 -7.18
CA GLN A 137 0.59 1.95 -8.02
C GLN A 137 0.26 1.95 -9.52
N LEU A 138 -0.94 1.45 -9.88
CA LEU A 138 -1.34 1.19 -11.26
C LEU A 138 -1.43 2.46 -12.12
N PHE A 139 -1.63 3.62 -11.48
CA PHE A 139 -1.74 4.92 -12.15
C PHE A 139 -0.40 5.67 -12.26
N MET A 140 0.69 5.09 -11.77
CA MET A 140 2.01 5.72 -11.79
C MET A 140 2.86 5.27 -12.97
N SER A 141 3.68 6.18 -13.49
CA SER A 141 4.71 5.81 -14.46
C SER A 141 5.74 4.86 -13.82
N ARG A 142 6.36 3.99 -14.63
CA ARG A 142 7.37 3.04 -14.15
C ARG A 142 8.55 3.73 -13.46
N ALA A 143 8.98 4.88 -13.97
CA ALA A 143 10.05 5.68 -13.38
C ALA A 143 9.70 6.13 -11.95
N VAL A 144 8.46 6.59 -11.73
CA VAL A 144 8.00 6.98 -10.39
C VAL A 144 7.94 5.78 -9.47
N GLN A 145 7.40 4.63 -9.92
CA GLN A 145 7.34 3.41 -9.10
C GLN A 145 8.74 2.97 -8.63
N THR A 146 9.72 2.91 -9.53
CA THR A 146 11.10 2.55 -9.18
C THR A 146 11.73 3.56 -8.22
N SER A 147 11.53 4.86 -8.47
CA SER A 147 12.06 5.92 -7.58
C SER A 147 11.48 5.82 -6.18
N LEU A 148 10.17 5.57 -6.04
CA LEU A 148 9.51 5.45 -4.75
C LEU A 148 10.09 4.33 -3.90
N VAL A 149 10.33 3.16 -4.50
CA VAL A 149 10.89 2.03 -3.75
C VAL A 149 12.33 2.28 -3.36
N TRP A 150 13.13 2.84 -4.26
CA TRP A 150 14.53 3.17 -3.95
C TRP A 150 14.63 4.26 -2.87
N GLU A 151 13.83 5.32 -2.97
CA GLU A 151 13.77 6.38 -1.97
C GLU A 151 13.26 5.86 -0.62
N ALA A 152 12.28 4.95 -0.59
CA ALA A 152 11.78 4.36 0.65
C ALA A 152 12.86 3.54 1.36
N LYS A 153 13.60 2.72 0.60
CA LYS A 153 14.76 1.96 1.11
C LYS A 153 15.83 2.90 1.66
N ARG A 154 16.14 4.00 0.95
CA ARG A 154 17.11 5.02 1.40
C ARG A 154 16.64 5.79 2.63
N GLN A 155 15.36 6.13 2.70
CA GLN A 155 14.72 6.76 3.86
C GLN A 155 14.72 5.84 5.09
N ASN A 156 14.70 4.52 4.87
CA ASN A 156 14.80 3.47 5.87
C ASN A 156 13.81 3.62 7.06
N ALA A 157 12.62 4.15 6.79
CA ALA A 157 11.53 4.22 7.75
C ALA A 157 10.80 2.88 7.80
N VAL A 158 11.29 1.94 8.62
CA VAL A 158 10.74 0.58 8.71
C VAL A 158 9.47 0.57 9.56
N VAL A 159 8.35 0.19 8.93
CA VAL A 159 7.03 0.04 9.57
C VAL A 159 6.92 -1.31 10.28
N PHE A 160 7.48 -2.35 9.66
CA PHE A 160 7.51 -3.72 10.17
C PHE A 160 8.67 -4.48 9.54
N GLU A 161 9.30 -5.37 10.31
CA GLU A 161 10.33 -6.27 9.81
C GLU A 161 10.28 -7.57 10.62
N LYS A 162 10.15 -8.70 9.92
CA LYS A 162 10.30 -10.03 10.48
C LYS A 162 10.99 -10.92 9.45
N ARG A 163 12.13 -11.47 9.84
CA ARG A 163 12.93 -12.40 9.04
C ARG A 163 12.95 -13.75 9.73
N GLY A 164 12.62 -14.79 8.97
CA GLY A 164 12.74 -16.17 9.41
C GLY A 164 14.05 -16.80 8.94
N VAL A 165 14.05 -18.12 8.83
CA VAL A 165 15.24 -18.90 8.45
C VAL A 165 15.48 -18.84 6.94
N ASN A 166 14.41 -18.88 6.14
CA ASN A 166 14.44 -19.04 4.69
C ASN A 166 13.86 -17.82 3.95
N GLY A 167 13.13 -16.94 4.62
CA GLY A 167 12.47 -15.80 4.02
C GLY A 167 12.01 -14.76 5.03
N GLY A 168 11.08 -13.89 4.63
CA GLY A 168 10.52 -12.89 5.52
C GLY A 168 9.92 -11.68 4.81
N LEU A 169 9.42 -10.75 5.63
CA LEU A 169 8.78 -9.53 5.18
C LEU A 169 9.44 -8.31 5.82
N LYS A 170 9.78 -7.34 4.97
CA LYS A 170 10.15 -6.00 5.41
C LYS A 170 9.27 -4.96 4.75
N VAL A 171 8.70 -4.09 5.57
CA VAL A 171 7.71 -3.08 5.18
C VAL A 171 8.31 -1.71 5.44
N TYR A 172 8.57 -0.95 4.38
CA TYR A 172 9.02 0.44 4.47
C TYR A 172 7.83 1.40 4.40
N ALA A 173 7.90 2.55 5.06
CA ALA A 173 7.02 3.65 4.76
C ALA A 173 7.45 4.31 3.45
N ALA A 174 6.48 4.73 2.64
CA ALA A 174 6.74 5.51 1.44
C ALA A 174 7.52 6.80 1.76
N PRO A 175 8.27 7.35 0.77
CA PRO A 175 9.01 8.58 0.96
C PRO A 175 8.12 9.70 1.50
N TRP A 176 8.61 10.46 2.50
CA TRP A 176 7.83 11.52 3.12
C TRP A 176 7.36 12.57 2.12
N LYS A 177 8.17 12.85 1.10
CA LYS A 177 7.82 13.74 -0.02
C LYS A 177 6.60 13.22 -0.77
N TYR A 178 6.61 11.96 -1.19
CA TYR A 178 5.47 11.36 -1.87
C TYR A 178 4.22 11.38 -1.00
N ALA A 179 4.33 10.92 0.25
CA ALA A 179 3.20 10.89 1.18
C ALA A 179 2.60 12.29 1.41
N LEU A 180 3.44 13.32 1.55
CA LEU A 180 3.02 14.71 1.60
C LEU A 180 2.27 15.14 0.33
N CYS A 181 2.88 14.95 -0.84
CA CYS A 181 2.30 15.35 -2.12
C CYS A 181 0.94 14.68 -2.37
N SER A 182 0.78 13.39 -2.04
CA SER A 182 -0.51 12.69 -2.15
C SER A 182 -1.60 13.33 -1.27
N LYS A 183 -1.27 13.82 -0.08
CA LYS A 183 -2.25 14.53 0.78
C LYS A 183 -2.59 15.90 0.23
N LEU A 184 -1.59 16.64 -0.23
CA LEU A 184 -1.79 17.97 -0.82
C LEU A 184 -2.63 17.91 -2.10
N ASN A 185 -2.45 16.86 -2.91
CA ASN A 185 -3.28 16.59 -4.08
C ASN A 185 -4.73 16.34 -3.68
N ARG A 186 -4.96 15.46 -2.69
CA ARG A 186 -6.32 15.14 -2.22
C ARG A 186 -7.02 16.34 -1.59
N LEU A 187 -6.28 17.24 -0.94
CA LEU A 187 -6.79 18.53 -0.46
C LEU A 187 -7.22 19.49 -1.59
N CYS A 188 -6.87 19.19 -2.85
CA CYS A 188 -7.35 19.90 -4.02
C CYS A 188 -8.63 19.31 -4.62
N GLU A 189 -9.04 18.10 -4.20
CA GLU A 189 -10.25 17.42 -4.68
C GLU A 189 -11.54 18.00 -4.05
N ILE A 190 -12.70 17.61 -4.57
CA ILE A 190 -14.02 18.09 -4.12
C ILE A 190 -14.32 17.65 -2.68
N ASN A 191 -13.87 16.45 -2.30
CA ASN A 191 -14.17 15.84 -1.00
C ASN A 191 -12.87 15.45 -0.28
N PRO A 192 -12.07 16.43 0.19
CA PRO A 192 -10.87 16.13 0.95
C PRO A 192 -11.25 15.47 2.28
N ARG A 193 -10.38 14.59 2.78
CA ARG A 193 -10.66 13.91 4.05
C ARG A 193 -10.25 14.82 5.21
N PRO A 194 -10.98 14.82 6.34
CA PRO A 194 -10.79 15.81 7.41
C PRO A 194 -9.38 15.77 8.04
N TYR A 195 -8.72 14.61 7.98
CA TYR A 195 -7.37 14.39 8.53
C TYR A 195 -6.22 14.67 7.55
N ASP A 196 -6.50 15.03 6.29
CA ASP A 196 -5.45 15.10 5.27
C ASP A 196 -4.44 16.22 5.52
N MET A 197 -4.91 17.35 6.05
CA MET A 197 -4.04 18.47 6.42
C MET A 197 -3.14 18.10 7.62
N ASP A 198 -3.68 17.42 8.63
CA ASP A 198 -2.89 16.99 9.79
C ASP A 198 -1.81 15.98 9.41
N ASP A 199 -2.13 15.03 8.53
CA ASP A 199 -1.14 14.10 7.98
C ASP A 199 -0.06 14.83 7.17
N ALA A 200 -0.46 15.78 6.31
CA ALA A 200 0.48 16.56 5.50
C ALA A 200 1.49 17.32 6.39
N VAL A 201 1.03 17.93 7.48
CA VAL A 201 1.91 18.59 8.47
C VAL A 201 2.91 17.60 9.10
N VAL A 202 2.47 16.39 9.43
CA VAL A 202 3.36 15.35 9.98
C VAL A 202 4.39 14.91 8.94
N TYR A 203 3.99 14.67 7.69
CA TYR A 203 4.91 14.28 6.63
C TYR A 203 5.95 15.35 6.30
N LEU A 204 5.54 16.62 6.26
CA LEU A 204 6.48 17.72 6.09
C LEU A 204 7.52 17.76 7.23
N CYS A 205 7.07 17.64 8.48
CA CYS A 205 7.95 17.63 9.65
C CYS A 205 8.95 16.46 9.59
N ARG A 206 8.48 15.26 9.22
CA ARG A 206 9.35 14.09 9.03
C ARG A 206 10.37 14.28 7.92
N ASN A 207 9.97 14.87 6.79
CA ASN A 207 10.87 15.16 5.69
C ASN A 207 11.97 16.16 6.10
N LEU A 208 11.58 17.28 6.72
CA LEU A 208 12.51 18.31 7.19
C LEU A 208 13.50 17.76 8.23
N SER A 209 12.99 17.00 9.21
CA SER A 209 13.83 16.36 10.22
C SER A 209 14.84 15.39 9.63
N LEU A 210 14.43 14.60 8.63
CA LEU A 210 15.31 13.66 7.93
C LEU A 210 16.41 14.38 7.14
N ALA A 211 16.10 15.54 6.54
CA ALA A 211 17.05 16.35 5.80
C ALA A 211 17.97 17.20 6.70
N GLY A 212 17.67 17.29 8.01
CA GLY A 212 18.34 18.25 8.91
C GLY A 212 17.97 19.70 8.62
N GLU A 213 16.82 19.93 8.00
CA GLU A 213 16.32 21.23 7.58
C GLU A 213 15.19 21.71 8.49
N THR A 214 14.96 23.01 8.51
CA THR A 214 13.84 23.63 9.23
C THR A 214 12.84 24.31 8.30
N TYR A 215 13.13 24.36 7.00
CA TYR A 215 12.27 25.01 6.03
C TYR A 215 12.37 24.34 4.66
N VAL A 216 11.39 24.62 3.80
CA VAL A 216 11.36 24.25 2.38
C VAL A 216 10.84 25.43 1.56
N LYS A 217 11.35 25.61 0.34
CA LYS A 217 10.82 26.66 -0.56
C LYS A 217 9.46 26.25 -1.12
N SER A 218 8.55 27.21 -1.30
CA SER A 218 7.24 26.94 -1.90
C SER A 218 7.35 26.36 -3.31
N GLN A 219 8.35 26.79 -4.09
CA GLN A 219 8.61 26.24 -5.43
C GLN A 219 9.05 24.78 -5.36
N GLU A 220 9.90 24.42 -4.39
CA GLU A 220 10.37 23.05 -4.22
C GLU A 220 9.24 22.08 -3.87
N LEU A 221 8.30 22.48 -3.00
CA LEU A 221 7.09 21.70 -2.72
C LEU A 221 6.25 21.45 -3.99
N ARG A 222 6.14 22.45 -4.87
CA ARG A 222 5.42 22.32 -6.15
C ARG A 222 6.15 21.36 -7.09
N ASP A 223 7.48 21.44 -7.13
CA ASP A 223 8.29 20.57 -7.98
C ASP A 223 8.20 19.11 -7.52
N TRP A 224 8.19 18.86 -6.20
CA TRP A 224 7.91 17.52 -5.66
C TRP A 224 6.53 17.02 -6.07
N CYS A 225 5.47 17.81 -5.93
CA CYS A 225 4.13 17.40 -6.35
C CYS A 225 4.09 17.07 -7.85
N ARG A 226 4.66 17.93 -8.69
CA ARG A 226 4.69 17.74 -10.15
C ARG A 226 5.40 16.45 -10.55
N TRP A 227 6.50 16.10 -9.87
CA TRP A 227 7.23 14.86 -10.12
C TRP A 227 6.34 13.61 -9.98
N TYR A 228 5.41 13.63 -9.02
CA TYR A 228 4.46 12.55 -8.78
C TYR A 228 3.14 12.71 -9.54
N SER A 229 3.07 13.61 -10.52
CA SER A 229 1.84 13.98 -11.25
C SER A 229 0.71 14.48 -10.35
N HIS A 230 1.06 15.10 -9.22
CA HIS A 230 0.12 15.71 -8.28
C HIS A 230 0.03 17.22 -8.50
N ASP A 231 -1.16 17.77 -8.29
CA ASP A 231 -1.38 19.21 -8.28
C ASP A 231 -1.40 19.76 -6.84
N VAL A 232 -0.97 21.01 -6.67
CA VAL A 232 -1.09 21.71 -5.39
C VAL A 232 -1.33 23.20 -5.59
N ARG A 233 -2.48 23.65 -5.07
CA ARG A 233 -2.88 25.05 -5.09
C ARG A 233 -2.13 25.86 -4.03
N LYS A 234 -1.89 27.14 -4.32
CA LYS A 234 -1.17 28.06 -3.39
C LYS A 234 -1.89 28.17 -2.04
N GLU A 235 -3.21 28.12 -2.06
CA GLU A 235 -4.09 28.22 -0.91
C GLU A 235 -3.89 27.03 0.03
N ILE A 236 -3.71 25.83 -0.53
CA ILE A 236 -3.44 24.61 0.26
C ILE A 236 -2.05 24.70 0.92
N LEU A 237 -1.04 25.20 0.21
CA LEU A 237 0.28 25.44 0.82
C LEU A 237 0.21 26.46 1.96
N LYS A 238 -0.62 27.51 1.84
CA LYS A 238 -0.79 28.49 2.93
C LYS A 238 -1.44 27.84 4.15
N GLN A 239 -2.44 26.98 3.93
CA GLN A 239 -3.07 26.23 5.01
C GLN A 239 -2.08 25.26 5.68
N LEU A 240 -1.21 24.60 4.89
CA LEU A 240 -0.14 23.74 5.40
C LEU A 240 0.83 24.53 6.29
N ASP A 241 1.31 25.68 5.82
CA ASP A 241 2.22 26.57 6.55
C ASP A 241 1.62 27.03 7.89
N GLU A 242 0.35 27.45 7.85
CA GLU A 242 -0.39 27.91 9.04
C GLU A 242 -0.65 26.76 10.03
N LYS A 243 -1.09 25.60 9.55
CA LYS A 243 -1.32 24.43 10.41
C LYS A 243 -0.02 23.90 11.01
N TYR A 244 1.09 23.97 10.26
CA TYR A 244 2.40 23.62 10.78
C TYR A 244 2.83 24.60 11.88
N PHE A 245 2.66 25.91 11.69
CA PHE A 245 2.91 26.92 12.71
C PHE A 245 2.13 26.67 13.99
N GLN A 246 0.82 26.36 13.88
CA GLN A 246 -0.02 26.03 15.03
C GLN A 246 0.50 24.82 15.82
N ARG A 247 1.11 23.84 15.13
CA ARG A 247 1.58 22.60 15.76
C ARG A 247 3.00 22.68 16.30
N TYR A 248 3.90 23.40 15.62
CA TYR A 248 5.34 23.37 15.90
C TYR A 248 5.94 24.74 16.24
N GLY A 249 5.16 25.82 16.17
CA GLY A 249 5.56 27.16 16.61
C GLY A 249 6.40 27.97 15.61
N TYR A 250 6.64 27.46 14.39
CA TYR A 250 7.33 28.19 13.33
C TYR A 250 6.75 27.86 11.94
N LYS A 251 6.99 28.75 10.97
CA LYS A 251 6.53 28.57 9.58
C LYS A 251 7.61 27.88 8.75
N PRO A 252 7.34 26.67 8.21
CA PRO A 252 8.34 25.91 7.47
C PRO A 252 8.43 26.32 6.00
N ILE A 253 7.48 27.09 5.45
CA ILE A 253 7.48 27.41 4.02
C ILE A 253 8.11 28.79 3.78
N VAL A 254 9.20 28.81 3.00
CA VAL A 254 9.76 30.04 2.46
C VAL A 254 9.07 30.33 1.12
N TRP A 255 8.34 31.43 1.07
CA TRP A 255 7.57 31.84 -0.11
C TRP A 255 8.50 32.49 -1.16
N THR A 256 8.70 31.78 -2.27
CA THR A 256 9.51 32.18 -3.44
C THR A 256 8.70 32.10 -4.72
#